data_AF-A0A6I4RRN1-F1
#
_entry.id   AF-A0A6I4RRN1-F1
#
_cell.length_a   1.000
_cell.length_b   1.000
_cell.length_c   1.000
_cell.angle_alpha   90.00
_cell.angle_beta   90.00
_cell.angle_gamma   90.00
#
_symmetry.space_group_name_H-M   'P 1'
#
loop_
_entity.id
_entity.type
_entity.pdbx_description
1 polymer ?
#
loop_
_entity_poly.entity_id
_entity_poly.type
_entity_poly.pdbx_seq_one_letter_code
_entity_poly.pdbx_strand_id
1 'polypeptide(L)' 'MRQVPRSAKNTELYHAEQHFRGEIDTNNRKSILEAEIAAQKYLLSVTDKYHIPKSEVRQTQKALKTYLKELEELENEK' A
#
# COMPACT_ATOMS: atom_id res chain seq x y z
N MET A 1 19.58 -11.45 -13.38
CA MET A 1 19.07 -10.51 -12.35
C MET A 1 17.54 -10.57 -12.36
N ARG A 2 16.88 -10.77 -11.21
CA ARG A 2 15.41 -10.62 -11.13
C ARG A 2 15.10 -9.12 -11.17
N GLN A 3 14.31 -8.68 -12.14
CA GLN A 3 13.82 -7.30 -12.15
C GLN A 3 12.86 -7.11 -10.98
N VAL A 4 13.04 -6.02 -10.23
CA VAL A 4 12.11 -5.63 -9.15
C VAL A 4 10.81 -5.13 -9.80
N PRO A 5 9.62 -5.57 -9.32
CA PRO A 5 8.33 -5.10 -9.81
C PRO A 5 8.22 -3.57 -9.78
N ARG A 6 7.56 -2.97 -10.78
CA ARG A 6 7.35 -1.51 -10.79
C ARG A 6 6.46 -1.07 -9.63
N SER A 7 5.48 -1.90 -9.26
CA SER A 7 4.67 -1.72 -8.07
C SER A 7 5.51 -1.53 -6.80
N ALA A 8 6.48 -2.41 -6.57
CA ALA A 8 7.31 -2.39 -5.36
C ALA A 8 8.14 -1.10 -5.22
N LYS A 9 8.75 -0.64 -6.31
CA LYS A 9 9.51 0.63 -6.29
C LYS A 9 8.61 1.84 -6.01
N ASN A 10 7.42 1.87 -6.61
CA ASN A 10 6.48 2.97 -6.41
C ASN A 10 5.93 3.01 -4.98
N THR A 11 5.65 1.83 -4.40
CA THR A 11 5.22 1.69 -3.01
C THR A 11 6.30 2.20 -2.05
N GLU A 12 7.56 1.82 -2.24
CA GLU A 12 8.69 2.28 -1.40
C GLU A 12 8.86 3.81 -1.43
N LEU A 13 8.76 4.43 -2.61
CA LEU A 13 8.82 5.89 -2.73
C LEU A 13 7.65 6.60 -2.03
N TYR A 14 6.45 6.02 -2.09
CA TYR A 14 5.28 6.58 -1.44
C TYR A 14 5.37 6.49 0.10
N HIS A 15 5.87 5.37 0.63
CA HIS A 15 6.12 5.24 2.07
C HIS A 15 7.20 6.19 2.57
N ALA A 16 8.26 6.40 1.78
CA ALA A 16 9.26 7.42 2.09
C ALA A 16 8.61 8.81 2.20
N GLU A 17 7.73 9.17 1.25
CA GLU A 17 6.98 10.44 1.29
C GLU A 17 6.08 10.55 2.55
N GLN A 18 5.31 9.52 2.88
CA GLN A 18 4.47 9.50 4.08
C GLN A 18 5.29 9.66 5.37
N HIS A 19 6.45 9.00 5.44
CA HIS A 19 7.37 9.11 6.57
C HIS A 19 7.98 10.52 6.67
N PHE A 20 8.38 11.12 5.55
CA PHE A 20 8.87 12.51 5.52
C PHE A 20 7.81 13.52 5.99
N ARG A 21 6.53 13.25 5.75
CA ARG A 21 5.41 14.09 6.18
C ARG A 21 4.97 13.86 7.63
N GLY A 22 5.53 12.85 8.30
CA GLY A 22 5.14 12.48 9.67
C GLY A 22 3.71 11.92 9.77
N GLU A 23 3.20 11.35 8.68
CA GLU A 23 1.81 10.84 8.60
C GLU A 23 1.62 9.46 9.23
N ILE A 24 2.72 8.77 9.58
CA ILE A 24 2.69 7.38 10.08
C ILE A 24 3.18 7.34 11.53
N ASP A 25 2.31 6.94 12.44
CA ASP A 25 2.74 6.50 13.78
C ASP A 25 3.14 5.02 13.73
N THR A 26 4.44 4.76 13.75
CA THR A 26 4.97 3.39 13.63
C THR A 26 4.70 2.51 14.85
N ASN A 27 4.17 3.08 15.95
CA ASN A 27 3.77 2.33 17.14
C ASN A 27 2.30 1.92 17.13
N ASN A 28 1.49 2.43 16.18
CA ASN A 28 0.08 2.16 16.10
C ASN A 28 -0.25 1.30 14.88
N ARG A 29 -0.71 0.07 15.12
CA ARG A 29 -1.05 -0.89 14.05
C ARG A 29 -2.11 -0.34 13.10
N LYS A 30 -3.11 0.41 13.60
CA LYS A 30 -4.13 1.05 12.77
C LYS A 30 -3.49 2.10 11.84
N SER A 31 -2.61 2.95 12.35
CA SER A 31 -1.92 3.97 11.55
C SER A 31 -1.08 3.33 10.44
N ILE A 32 -0.38 2.24 10.74
CA ILE A 32 0.37 1.46 9.73
C ILE A 32 -0.57 0.90 8.66
N LEU A 33 -1.68 0.27 9.05
CA LEU A 33 -2.65 -0.29 8.09
C LEU A 33 -3.27 0.78 7.20
N GLU A 34 -3.61 1.94 7.77
CA GLU A 34 -4.13 3.08 7.01
C GLU A 34 -3.11 3.60 6.00
N ALA A 35 -1.83 3.68 6.39
CA ALA A 35 -0.74 4.07 5.49
C ALA A 35 -0.54 3.06 4.33
N GLU A 36 -0.55 1.76 4.62
CA GLU A 36 -0.49 0.69 3.61
C GLU A 36 -1.68 0.78 2.64
N ILE A 37 -2.90 0.95 3.15
CA ILE A 37 -4.11 1.11 2.34
C ILE A 37 -3.99 2.34 1.42
N ALA A 38 -3.51 3.47 1.94
CA ALA A 38 -3.29 4.68 1.14
C ALA A 38 -2.27 4.43 0.02
N ALA A 39 -1.16 3.76 0.32
CA ALA A 39 -0.13 3.41 -0.65
C ALA A 39 -0.67 2.49 -1.76
N GLN A 40 -1.41 1.44 -1.41
CA GLN A 40 -1.98 0.53 -2.41
C GLN A 40 -3.05 1.23 -3.26
N LYS A 41 -3.90 2.09 -2.67
CA LYS A 41 -4.88 2.91 -3.42
C LYS A 41 -4.21 3.87 -4.39
N TYR A 42 -3.17 4.58 -3.95
CA TYR A 42 -2.39 5.44 -4.82
C TYR A 42 -1.79 4.65 -5.98
N LEU A 43 -1.16 3.51 -5.69
CA LEU A 43 -0.56 2.66 -6.71
C LEU A 43 -1.58 2.25 -7.76
N LEU A 44 -2.79 1.81 -7.35
CA LEU A 44 -3.89 1.48 -8.25
C LEU A 44 -4.32 2.67 -9.12
N SER A 45 -4.38 3.88 -8.55
CA SER A 45 -4.74 5.11 -9.26
C SER A 45 -3.73 5.48 -10.37
N VAL A 46 -2.45 5.15 -10.18
CA VAL A 46 -1.40 5.46 -11.16
C VAL A 46 -1.02 4.29 -12.08
N THR A 47 -1.73 3.14 -11.98
CA THR A 47 -1.42 1.94 -12.77
C THR A 47 -1.44 2.18 -14.27
N ASP A 48 -2.44 2.92 -14.76
CA ASP A 48 -2.59 3.26 -16.17
C ASP A 48 -1.45 4.18 -16.65
N LYS A 49 -1.18 5.25 -15.87
CA LYS A 49 -0.11 6.22 -16.13
C LYS A 49 1.27 5.58 -16.29
N TYR A 50 1.59 4.57 -15.48
CA TYR A 50 2.89 3.90 -15.49
C TYR A 50 2.91 2.57 -16.24
N HIS A 51 1.81 2.22 -16.94
CA HIS A 51 1.64 0.96 -17.64
C HIS A 51 2.05 -0.25 -16.77
N ILE A 52 1.58 -0.27 -15.53
CA ILE A 52 1.86 -1.34 -14.57
C ILE A 52 1.27 -2.65 -15.12
N PRO A 53 2.04 -3.77 -15.16
CA PRO A 53 1.53 -5.04 -15.66
C PRO A 53 0.29 -5.50 -14.90
N LYS A 54 -0.71 -6.06 -15.59
CA LYS A 54 -1.95 -6.59 -14.96
C LYS A 54 -1.68 -7.60 -13.83
N SER A 55 -0.59 -8.35 -13.91
CA SER A 55 -0.16 -9.27 -12.85
C SER A 55 0.22 -8.52 -11.56
N GLU A 56 0.91 -7.39 -11.67
CA GLU A 56 1.25 -6.54 -10.53
C GLU A 56 -0.01 -5.83 -10.00
N VAL A 57 -0.89 -5.35 -10.88
CA VAL A 57 -2.19 -4.76 -10.46
C VAL A 57 -3.00 -5.75 -9.62
N ARG A 58 -3.07 -7.01 -10.04
CA ARG A 58 -3.75 -8.07 -9.27
C ARG A 58 -3.11 -8.31 -7.90
N GLN A 59 -1.78 -8.24 -7.82
CA GLN A 59 -1.05 -8.36 -6.53
C GLN A 59 -1.38 -7.19 -5.61
N THR A 60 -1.35 -5.95 -6.13
CA THR A 60 -1.73 -4.73 -5.41
C THR A 60 -3.19 -4.79 -4.92
N GLN A 61 -4.13 -5.25 -5.76
CA GLN A 61 -5.53 -5.44 -5.35
C GLN A 61 -5.68 -6.47 -4.23
N LYS A 62 -4.93 -7.58 -4.30
CA LYS A 62 -4.93 -8.62 -3.26
C LYS A 62 -4.39 -8.06 -1.95
N ALA A 63 -3.27 -7.34 -1.98
CA ALA A 63 -2.69 -6.69 -0.81
C ALA A 63 -3.66 -5.69 -0.18
N LEU A 64 -4.27 -4.80 -0.99
CA LEU A 64 -5.29 -3.86 -0.53
C LEU A 64 -6.44 -4.56 0.19
N LYS A 65 -6.96 -5.66 -0.37
CA LYS A 65 -8.03 -6.43 0.27
C LYS A 65 -7.60 -7.02 1.60
N THR A 66 -6.37 -7.51 1.71
CA THR A 66 -5.82 -8.03 2.98
C THR A 66 -5.76 -6.94 4.04
N TYR A 67 -5.21 -5.76 3.72
CA TYR A 67 -5.11 -4.66 4.70
C TYR A 67 -6.46 -4.11 5.11
N LEU A 68 -7.43 -4.01 4.19
CA LEU A 68 -8.80 -3.62 4.54
C LEU A 68 -9.46 -4.61 5.50
N LYS A 69 -9.25 -5.92 5.28
CA LYS A 69 -9.77 -6.96 6.18
C LYS A 69 -9.13 -6.85 7.56
N GLU A 70 -7.81 -6.68 7.63
CA GLU A 70 -7.10 -6.57 8.90
C GLU A 70 -7.53 -5.31 9.68
N LEU A 71 -7.78 -4.20 8.98
CA LEU A 71 -8.30 -2.99 9.60
C LEU A 71 -9.71 -3.21 10.18
N GLU A 72 -10.60 -3.87 9.43
CA GLU A 72 -11.94 -4.22 9.90
C GLU A 72 -11.89 -5.14 11.13
N GLU A 73 -11.00 -6.14 11.14
CA GLU A 73 -10.81 -7.03 12.30
C GLU A 73 -10.35 -6.23 13.52
N LEU A 74 -9.37 -5.34 13.35
CA LEU A 74 -8.86 -4.49 14.43
C LEU A 74 -9.90 -3.50 14.98
N GLU A 75 -10.83 -3.04 14.14
CA GLU A 75 -11.94 -2.18 14.57
C GLU A 75 -13.06 -2.94 15.28
N ASN A 76 -13.28 -4.22 14.94
CA ASN A 76 -14.29 -5.08 15.57
C ASN A 76 -13.81 -5.76 16.85
N GLU A 77 -12.50 -5.83 17.10
CA GLU A 77 -11.90 -6.32 18.36
C GLU A 77 -11.94 -5.28 19.51
N LYS A 78 -12.55 -4.11 19.28
CA LYS A 78 -12.72 -3.02 20.26
C LYS A 78 -14.09 -3.02 20.95
#